data_AF-A0A3L7UYK5-F1
#
_entry.id   AF-A0A3L7UYK5-F1
#
_cell.length_a   1.000
_cell.length_b   1.000
_cell.length_c   1.000
_cell.angle_alpha   90.00
_cell.angle_beta   90.00
_cell.angle_gamma   90.00
#
_symmetry.space_group_name_H-M   'P 1'
#
loop_
_entity.id
_entity.type
_entity.pdbx_description
1 polymer ?
#
loop_
_entity_poly.entity_id
_entity_poly.type
_entity_poly.pdbx_seq_one_letter_code
_entity_poly.pdbx_strand_id
1 'polypeptide(L)' 'MRSLHVEVSDGEVILSGRTSTYYNKQLATHAALDAASEFSLTNEIEVC' A
#
# COMPACT_ATOMS: atom_id res chain seq x y z
N MET A 1 -9.76 8.12 -11.89
CA MET A 1 -8.42 7.49 -11.88
C MET A 1 -8.26 6.75 -10.57
N ARG A 2 -7.99 5.44 -10.60
CA ARG A 2 -7.59 4.65 -9.42
C ARG A 2 -6.07 4.74 -9.33
N SER A 3 -5.59 5.80 -8.68
CA SER A 3 -4.15 6.02 -8.54
C SER A 3 -3.74 5.47 -7.19
N LEU A 4 -3.02 4.35 -7.19
CA LEU A 4 -2.27 3.89 -6.02
C LEU A 4 -0.91 4.56 -6.03
N HIS A 5 -0.49 5.04 -4.87
CA HIS A 5 0.79 5.71 -4.67
C HIS A 5 1.59 4.96 -3.61
N VAL A 6 2.90 4.98 -3.76
CA VAL A 6 3.85 4.40 -2.82
C VAL A 6 4.86 5.47 -2.46
N GLU A 7 5.02 5.71 -1.17
CA GLU A 7 6.05 6.58 -0.62
C GLU A 7 6.96 5.78 0.31
N VAL A 8 8.26 6.05 0.25
CA VAL A 8 9.27 5.40 1.09
C VAL A 8 10.11 6.48 1.74
N SER A 9 10.11 6.53 3.06
CA SER A 9 10.91 7.49 3.84
C SER A 9 11.30 6.89 5.18
N ASP A 10 12.54 7.11 5.63
CA ASP A 10 13.05 6.75 6.97
C ASP A 10 12.69 5.34 7.49
N GLY A 11 12.75 4.32 6.63
CA GLY A 11 12.44 2.94 7.05
C GLY A 11 10.95 2.61 7.10
N GLU A 12 10.09 3.49 6.61
CA GLU A 12 8.66 3.28 6.45
C GLU A 12 8.24 3.31 4.97
N VAL A 13 7.28 2.45 4.63
CA VAL A 13 6.56 2.43 3.35
C VAL A 13 5.10 2.80 3.61
N ILE A 14 4.60 3.77 2.85
CA ILE A 14 3.21 4.20 2.91
C ILE A 14 2.54 3.90 1.57
N LEU A 15 1.47 3.10 1.62
CA LEU A 15 0.58 2.84 0.49
C LEU A 15 -0.66 3.72 0.62
N SER A 16 -0.93 4.55 -0.38
CA SER A 16 -2.12 5.41 -0.39
C SER A 16 -2.83 5.39 -1.75
N GLY A 17 -4.06 5.88 -1.77
CA GLY A 17 -4.87 5.94 -2.99
C GLY A 17 -6.24 5.29 -2.84
N ARG A 18 -6.91 5.03 -3.98
CA ARG A 18 -8.28 4.50 -4.01
C ARG A 18 -8.38 3.25 -4.87
N THR A 19 -9.13 2.27 -4.37
CA THR A 19 -9.47 1.05 -5.11
C THR A 19 -10.94 0.70 -4.93
N SER A 20 -11.49 -0.16 -5.79
CA SER A 20 -12.90 -0.58 -5.73
C SER A 20 -13.14 -1.88 -4.99
N THR A 21 -12.08 -2.57 -4.57
CA THR A 21 -12.21 -3.86 -3.90
C THR A 21 -11.20 -3.98 -2.77
N TYR A 22 -11.63 -4.62 -1.68
CA TYR A 22 -10.72 -5.04 -0.61
C TYR A 22 -9.64 -5.99 -1.12
N TYR A 23 -9.95 -6.79 -2.15
CA TYR A 23 -8.97 -7.68 -2.79
C TYR A 23 -7.75 -6.91 -3.30
N ASN A 24 -7.94 -5.82 -4.03
CA ASN A 24 -6.84 -5.01 -4.53
C ASN A 24 -6.05 -4.34 -3.40
N LYS A 25 -6.73 -3.91 -2.32
CA LYS A 25 -6.07 -3.36 -1.13
C LYS A 25 -5.17 -4.41 -0.48
N GLN A 26 -5.66 -5.63 -0.30
CA GLN A 26 -4.88 -6.74 0.27
C GLN A 26 -3.71 -7.13 -0.64
N LEU A 27 -3.93 -7.22 -1.95
CA LEU A 27 -2.89 -7.54 -2.91
C LEU A 27 -1.74 -6.53 -2.87
N ALA A 28 -2.06 -5.23 -2.87
CA ALA A 28 -1.05 -4.17 -2.76
C ALA A 28 -0.30 -4.22 -1.42
N THR A 29 -1.01 -4.49 -0.32
CA THR A 29 -0.40 -4.64 1.01
C THR A 29 0.60 -5.79 1.02
N HIS A 30 0.18 -6.96 0.52
CA HIS A 30 0.99 -8.16 0.54
C HIS A 30 2.23 -7.99 -0.33
N ALA A 31 2.09 -7.44 -1.53
CA ALA A 31 3.22 -7.14 -2.41
C ALA A 31 4.23 -6.17 -1.76
N ALA A 32 3.76 -5.18 -1.00
CA ALA A 32 4.64 -4.25 -0.29
C ALA A 32 5.34 -4.89 0.91
N LEU A 33 4.64 -5.73 1.69
CA LEU A 33 5.26 -6.50 2.79
C LEU A 33 6.35 -7.44 2.28
N ASP A 34 6.10 -8.11 1.15
CA ASP A 34 7.07 -9.01 0.54
C ASP A 34 8.28 -8.26 -0.02
N ALA A 35 8.06 -7.11 -0.64
CA ALA A 35 9.12 -6.30 -1.25
C ALA A 35 9.96 -5.51 -0.24
N ALA A 36 9.37 -5.11 0.89
CA ALA A 36 9.97 -4.23 1.89
C ALA A 36 9.81 -4.80 3.30
N SER A 37 10.17 -6.08 3.49
CA SER A 37 9.98 -6.81 4.75
C SER A 37 10.74 -6.24 5.95
N GLU A 38 11.79 -5.44 5.70
CA GLU A 38 12.59 -4.76 6.73
C GLU A 38 12.03 -3.37 7.10
N PHE A 39 11.06 -2.87 6.34
CA PHE A 39 10.42 -1.58 6.53
C PHE A 39 9.10 -1.73 7.27
N SER A 40 8.72 -0.69 8.03
CA SER A 40 7.36 -0.61 8.56
C SER A 40 6.40 -0.28 7.42
N LEU A 41 5.24 -0.93 7.37
CA LEU A 41 4.25 -0.71 6.32
C LEU A 41 2.97 -0.10 6.87
N THR A 42 2.60 1.06 6.33
CA THR A 42 1.33 1.75 6.61
C THR A 42 0.44 1.72 5.36
N ASN A 43 -0.79 1.23 5.49
CA ASN A 43 -1.74 1.15 4.38
C ASN A 43 -2.95 2.08 4.57
N GLU A 44 -2.94 3.17 3.83
CA GLU A 44 -3.98 4.20 3.75
C GLU A 44 -4.83 4.09 2.48
N ILE A 45 -4.83 2.95 1.80
CA ILE A 45 -5.67 2.73 0.62
C ILE A 45 -7.14 2.75 1.03
N GLU A 46 -7.93 3.61 0.41
CA GLU A 46 -9.38 3.68 0.59
C GLU A 46 -10.07 2.71 -0.38
N VAL A 47 -11.08 1.99 0.12
CA VAL A 47 -11.95 1.15 -0.71
C VAL A 47 -13.28 1.90 -0.90
N CYS A 48 -13.58 2.27 -2.14
CA CYS A 48 -14.75 3.07 -2.51
C CYS A 48 -15.63 2.36 -3.56
#